data_AF-A0A7Y0IG13-F1
#
_entry.id   AF-A0A7Y0IG13-F1
#
_cell.length_a   1.000
_cell.length_b   1.000
_cell.length_c   1.000
_cell.angle_alpha   90.00
_cell.angle_beta   90.00
_cell.angle_gamma   90.00
#
_symmetry.space_group_name_H-M   'P 1'
#
loop_
_entity.id
_entity.type
_entity.pdbx_description
1 polymer ?
#
loop_
_entity_poly.entity_id
_entity_poly.type
_entity_poly.pdbx_seq_one_letter_code
_entity_poly.pdbx_strand_id
1 'polypeptide(L)'
;MTIDELTLEVLADKALSQFDSKKLVSWAVSVLELGYENENLFILAGLDFDSTEEREHYFWKSIADLKLSVEKTEEQLLEKYGQAIANRAIEKKISIEYAFQQMNRIVSASGYDSKYLAFYEINEDLEYLKYENKTIYHSGLTTENANEFIFEEFRIFALMEDLKIPQEFRNQCYCQRCKKLNIPVTRNKFQLKRPFRYAVSTCGICGSEKLKHSNDHEVKWIIINEYKKSRLSA
;
A
#
# COMPACT_ATOMS: atom_id res chain seq x y z
N MET A 1 -1.36 22.10 -0.20
CA MET A 1 -1.50 21.01 0.78
C MET A 1 -2.36 21.54 1.91
N THR A 2 -3.37 20.80 2.34
CA THR A 2 -4.27 21.22 3.45
C THR A 2 -3.65 20.87 4.80
N ILE A 3 -4.21 21.43 5.88
CA ILE A 3 -3.78 21.10 7.25
C ILE A 3 -4.00 19.61 7.56
N ASP A 4 -5.09 19.03 7.09
CA ASP A 4 -5.39 17.59 7.28
C ASP A 4 -4.38 16.70 6.56
N GLU A 5 -3.96 17.08 5.34
CA GLU A 5 -2.93 16.37 4.58
C GLU A 5 -1.57 16.42 5.28
N LEU A 6 -1.17 17.60 5.76
CA LEU A 6 0.08 17.79 6.52
C LEU A 6 0.08 16.97 7.81
N THR A 7 -1.02 17.00 8.55
CA THR A 7 -1.17 16.25 9.80
C THR A 7 -1.18 14.74 9.55
N LEU A 8 -1.86 14.27 8.50
CA LEU A 8 -1.82 12.86 8.11
C LEU A 8 -0.40 12.42 7.79
N GLU A 9 0.36 13.23 7.04
CA GLU A 9 1.72 12.88 6.63
C GLU A 9 2.68 12.77 7.81
N VAL A 10 2.66 13.74 8.75
CA VAL A 10 3.56 13.70 9.91
C VAL A 10 3.20 12.56 10.88
N LEU A 11 1.90 12.29 11.07
CA LEU A 11 1.44 11.18 11.91
C LEU A 11 1.73 9.82 11.28
N ALA A 12 1.56 9.70 9.97
CA ALA A 12 1.90 8.47 9.25
C ALA A 12 3.41 8.24 9.30
N ASP A 13 4.23 9.25 9.05
CA ASP A 13 5.69 9.12 9.15
C ASP A 13 6.15 8.80 10.58
N LYS A 14 5.41 9.22 11.61
CA LYS A 14 5.63 8.76 12.99
C LYS A 14 5.32 7.27 13.19
N ALA A 15 4.33 6.74 12.48
CA ALA A 15 4.00 5.32 12.47
C ALA A 15 4.98 4.49 11.60
N LEU A 16 5.64 5.12 10.63
CA LEU A 16 6.72 4.51 9.86
C LEU A 16 8.01 4.55 10.70
N SER A 17 8.70 3.42 10.85
CA SER A 17 9.87 3.26 11.76
C SER A 17 10.89 4.41 11.69
N GLN A 18 11.53 4.72 12.84
CA GLN A 18 12.58 5.75 13.01
C GLN A 18 12.12 7.19 12.71
N PHE A 19 11.12 7.65 13.47
CA PHE A 19 10.59 9.01 13.37
C PHE A 19 11.59 10.07 13.88
N ASP A 20 11.85 11.09 13.05
CA ASP A 20 12.56 12.30 13.46
C ASP A 20 11.54 13.33 13.98
N SER A 21 11.57 13.60 15.28
CA SER A 21 10.65 14.53 15.93
C SER A 21 10.76 15.97 15.42
N LYS A 22 11.85 16.34 14.73
CA LYS A 22 11.97 17.64 14.04
C LYS A 22 10.94 17.83 12.94
N LYS A 23 10.37 16.75 12.38
CA LYS A 23 9.26 16.84 11.43
C LYS A 23 8.00 17.45 12.05
N LEU A 24 7.83 17.39 13.38
CA LEU A 24 6.76 18.09 14.09
C LEU A 24 6.96 19.61 14.04
N VAL A 25 8.21 20.08 14.10
CA VAL A 25 8.56 21.49 13.95
C VAL A 25 8.29 21.94 12.52
N SER A 26 8.73 21.17 11.53
CA SER A 26 8.44 21.45 10.11
C SER A 26 6.94 21.50 9.82
N TRP A 27 6.16 20.57 10.41
CA TRP A 27 4.71 20.59 10.35
C TRP A 27 4.14 21.89 10.92
N ALA A 28 4.60 22.33 12.10
CA ALA A 28 4.10 23.55 12.74
C ALA A 28 4.36 24.79 11.87
N VAL A 29 5.56 24.91 11.29
CA VAL A 29 5.90 25.98 10.35
C VAL A 29 4.97 25.95 9.13
N SER A 30 4.76 24.79 8.51
CA SER A 30 3.84 24.67 7.36
C SER A 30 2.39 25.02 7.72
N VAL A 31 1.92 24.69 8.93
CA VAL A 31 0.57 25.03 9.37
C VAL A 31 0.42 26.54 9.62
N LEU A 32 1.46 27.20 10.16
CA LEU A 32 1.52 28.66 10.28
C LEU A 32 1.48 29.35 8.90
N GLU A 33 2.24 28.83 7.93
CA GLU A 33 2.24 29.33 6.55
C GLU A 33 0.88 29.22 5.85
N LEU A 34 0.04 28.25 6.27
CA LEU A 34 -1.35 28.11 5.82
C LEU A 34 -2.31 29.12 6.49
N GLY A 35 -1.83 29.94 7.42
CA GLY A 35 -2.61 30.96 8.12
C GLY A 35 -3.34 30.48 9.37
N TYR A 36 -3.03 29.28 9.88
CA TYR A 36 -3.55 28.81 11.16
C TYR A 36 -2.62 29.25 12.28
N GLU A 37 -3.17 29.93 13.29
CA GLU A 37 -2.38 30.49 14.38
C GLU A 37 -2.93 30.04 15.73
N ASN A 38 -2.04 29.55 16.60
CA ASN A 38 -2.28 29.41 18.03
C ASN A 38 -0.95 29.42 18.79
N GLU A 39 -1.01 29.68 20.10
CA GLU A 39 0.18 29.82 20.95
C GLU A 39 1.07 28.56 20.93
N ASN A 40 0.47 27.37 21.04
CA ASN A 40 1.21 26.11 21.07
C ASN A 40 1.91 25.81 19.74
N LEU A 41 1.36 26.28 18.62
CA LEU A 41 1.92 26.13 17.29
C LEU A 41 3.15 27.03 17.10
N PHE A 42 3.09 28.29 17.58
CA PHE A 42 4.26 29.18 17.60
C PHE A 42 5.37 28.61 18.48
N ILE A 43 5.02 28.06 19.65
CA ILE A 43 6.01 27.42 20.52
C ILE A 43 6.65 26.24 19.78
N LEU A 44 5.85 25.31 19.24
CA LEU A 44 6.36 24.14 18.53
C LEU A 44 7.29 24.51 17.36
N ALA A 45 6.95 25.55 16.60
CA ALA A 45 7.77 26.04 15.48
C ALA A 45 9.17 26.52 15.92
N GLY A 46 9.35 26.85 17.21
CA GLY A 46 10.63 27.27 17.77
C GLY A 46 11.49 26.16 18.39
N LEU A 47 11.03 24.90 18.42
CA LEU A 47 11.65 23.81 19.18
C LEU A 47 12.74 23.02 18.41
N ASP A 48 13.45 23.65 17.47
CA ASP A 48 14.43 22.99 16.60
C ASP A 48 15.58 22.28 17.34
N PHE A 49 15.91 22.75 18.54
CA PHE A 49 17.03 22.26 19.36
C PHE A 49 16.60 21.53 20.64
N ASP A 50 15.29 21.46 20.90
CA ASP A 50 14.73 20.89 22.13
C ASP A 50 14.56 19.36 22.07
N SER A 51 14.03 18.79 23.16
CA SER A 51 13.82 17.35 23.30
C SER A 51 12.67 16.82 22.43
N THR A 52 12.67 15.52 22.14
CA THR A 52 11.54 14.87 21.43
C THR A 52 10.26 14.97 22.25
N GLU A 53 10.37 14.80 23.56
CA GLU A 53 9.27 14.86 24.51
C GLU A 53 8.59 16.23 24.49
N GLU A 54 9.36 17.32 24.46
CA GLU A 54 8.81 18.68 24.36
C GLU A 54 8.12 18.93 23.02
N ARG A 55 8.72 18.50 21.90
CA ARG A 55 8.09 18.61 20.58
C ARG A 55 6.78 17.86 20.51
N GLU A 56 6.72 16.62 21.01
CA GLU A 56 5.50 15.83 21.03
C GLU A 56 4.42 16.45 21.92
N HIS A 57 4.81 16.98 23.08
CA HIS A 57 3.89 17.66 24.00
C HIS A 57 3.18 18.85 23.33
N TYR A 58 3.94 19.73 22.67
CA TYR A 58 3.36 20.90 21.98
C TYR A 58 2.66 20.53 20.68
N PHE A 59 3.06 19.46 20.01
CA PHE A 59 2.33 18.91 18.87
C PHE A 59 0.91 18.48 19.27
N TRP A 60 0.75 17.66 20.31
CA TRP A 60 -0.58 17.21 20.74
C TRP A 60 -1.45 18.34 21.27
N LYS A 61 -0.87 19.34 21.93
CA LYS A 61 -1.59 20.57 22.29
C LYS A 61 -2.07 21.34 21.05
N SER A 62 -1.21 21.49 20.05
CA SER A 62 -1.56 22.17 18.80
C SER A 62 -2.69 21.45 18.07
N ILE A 63 -2.65 20.12 17.99
CA ILE A 63 -3.73 19.29 17.43
C ILE A 63 -5.06 19.55 18.16
N ALA A 64 -5.04 19.58 19.50
CA ALA A 64 -6.23 19.81 20.31
C ALA A 64 -6.80 21.23 20.11
N ASP A 65 -5.95 22.26 20.10
CA ASP A 65 -6.35 23.66 19.91
C ASP A 65 -6.95 23.90 18.51
N LEU A 66 -6.35 23.29 17.49
CA LEU A 66 -6.82 23.33 16.10
C LEU A 66 -8.07 22.47 15.87
N LYS A 67 -8.47 21.68 16.89
CA LYS A 67 -9.60 20.74 16.84
C LYS A 67 -9.50 19.76 15.68
N LEU A 68 -8.27 19.34 15.35
CA LEU A 68 -8.02 18.41 14.27
C LEU A 68 -8.45 17.01 14.69
N SER A 69 -9.24 16.36 13.83
CA SER A 69 -9.62 14.97 14.02
C SER A 69 -8.51 14.07 13.51
N VAL A 70 -7.73 13.51 14.43
CA VAL A 70 -6.71 12.51 14.12
C VAL A 70 -7.26 11.10 14.22
N GLU A 71 -6.76 10.20 13.36
CA GLU A 71 -7.10 8.78 13.47
C GLU A 71 -6.54 8.19 14.76
N LYS A 72 -7.29 7.25 15.34
CA LYS A 72 -7.01 6.73 16.68
C LYS A 72 -6.06 5.55 16.69
N THR A 73 -5.86 4.89 15.55
CA THR A 73 -5.05 3.68 15.44
C THR A 73 -4.02 3.82 14.33
N GLU A 74 -2.86 3.18 14.52
CA GLU A 74 -1.80 3.14 13.51
C GLU A 74 -2.29 2.49 12.21
N GLU A 75 -3.13 1.44 12.30
CA GLU A 75 -3.72 0.78 11.15
C GLU A 75 -4.56 1.75 10.27
N GLN A 76 -5.43 2.54 10.90
CA GLN A 76 -6.24 3.55 10.20
C GLN A 76 -5.37 4.66 9.58
N LEU A 77 -4.32 5.08 10.28
CA LEU A 77 -3.35 6.06 9.76
C LEU A 77 -2.65 5.52 8.51
N LEU A 78 -2.13 4.30 8.56
CA LEU A 78 -1.44 3.66 7.43
C LEU A 78 -2.39 3.44 6.25
N GLU A 79 -3.65 3.09 6.50
CA GLU A 79 -4.67 2.97 5.45
C GLU A 79 -4.92 4.29 4.74
N LYS A 80 -5.22 5.35 5.50
CA LYS A 80 -5.44 6.69 4.93
C LYS A 80 -4.20 7.21 4.22
N TYR A 81 -3.04 7.00 4.79
CA TYR A 81 -1.78 7.46 4.21
C TYR A 81 -1.44 6.70 2.92
N GLY A 82 -1.60 5.37 2.90
CA GLY A 82 -1.43 4.55 1.70
C GLY A 82 -2.34 5.00 0.56
N GLN A 83 -3.63 5.26 0.84
CA GLN A 83 -4.57 5.78 -0.15
C GLN A 83 -4.16 7.18 -0.63
N ALA A 84 -3.74 8.06 0.27
CA ALA A 84 -3.28 9.40 -0.08
C ALA A 84 -2.01 9.39 -0.94
N ILE A 85 -1.05 8.49 -0.66
CA ILE A 85 0.16 8.32 -1.48
C ILE A 85 -0.21 7.81 -2.88
N ALA A 86 -1.05 6.78 -2.97
CA ALA A 86 -1.48 6.24 -4.26
C ALA A 86 -2.18 7.30 -5.13
N ASN A 87 -3.13 8.04 -4.55
CA ASN A 87 -3.83 9.10 -5.27
C ASN A 87 -2.90 10.22 -5.71
N ARG A 88 -1.98 10.67 -4.85
CA ARG A 88 -0.98 11.70 -5.22
C ARG A 88 -0.06 11.22 -6.35
N ALA A 89 0.31 9.95 -6.38
CA ALA A 89 1.12 9.37 -7.45
C ALA A 89 0.35 9.34 -8.78
N ILE A 90 -0.92 8.90 -8.75
CA ILE A 90 -1.80 8.84 -9.92
C ILE A 90 -2.05 10.24 -10.50
N GLU A 91 -2.29 11.22 -9.63
CA GLU A 91 -2.50 12.63 -9.97
C GLU A 91 -1.20 13.36 -10.36
N LYS A 92 -0.04 12.68 -10.31
CA LYS A 92 1.29 13.24 -10.60
C LYS A 92 1.68 14.42 -9.70
N LYS A 93 1.14 14.46 -8.47
CA LYS A 93 1.52 15.43 -7.43
C LYS A 93 2.85 15.07 -6.76
N ILE A 94 3.22 13.79 -6.78
CA ILE A 94 4.51 13.25 -6.32
C ILE A 94 5.07 12.29 -7.37
N SER A 95 6.39 12.04 -7.35
CA SER A 95 7.00 11.07 -8.28
C SER A 95 6.62 9.64 -7.93
N ILE A 96 6.62 8.76 -8.94
CA ILE A 96 6.32 7.33 -8.76
C ILE A 96 7.35 6.67 -7.87
N GLU A 97 8.62 7.03 -8.03
CA GLU A 97 9.72 6.50 -7.24
C GLU A 97 9.56 6.85 -5.75
N TYR A 98 9.21 8.10 -5.44
CA TYR A 98 8.98 8.53 -4.07
C TYR A 98 7.76 7.84 -3.48
N ALA A 99 6.64 7.81 -4.22
CA ALA A 99 5.43 7.13 -3.77
C ALA A 99 5.69 5.64 -3.49
N PHE A 100 6.42 4.97 -4.38
CA PHE A 100 6.76 3.55 -4.26
C PHE A 100 7.64 3.29 -3.04
N GLN A 101 8.61 4.15 -2.74
CA GLN A 101 9.39 4.08 -1.51
C GLN A 101 8.51 4.22 -0.27
N GLN A 102 7.55 5.15 -0.26
CA GLN A 102 6.61 5.28 0.88
C GLN A 102 5.72 4.04 1.02
N MET A 103 5.21 3.47 -0.07
CA MET A 103 4.43 2.23 -0.01
C MET A 103 5.23 1.06 0.56
N ASN A 104 6.51 0.90 0.20
CA ASN A 104 7.37 -0.12 0.78
C ASN A 104 7.59 0.06 2.29
N ARG A 105 7.69 1.31 2.77
CA ARG A 105 7.73 1.61 4.21
C ARG A 105 6.41 1.21 4.88
N ILE A 106 5.27 1.48 4.25
CA ILE A 106 3.94 1.07 4.74
C ILE A 106 3.83 -0.45 4.82
N VAL A 107 4.31 -1.20 3.81
CA VAL A 107 4.33 -2.67 3.87
C VAL A 107 5.02 -3.15 5.15
N SER A 108 6.22 -2.64 5.41
CA SER A 108 7.01 -3.02 6.59
C SER A 108 6.30 -2.62 7.89
N ALA A 109 5.78 -1.40 7.99
CA ALA A 109 5.12 -0.89 9.19
C ALA A 109 3.78 -1.60 9.47
N SER A 110 3.08 -2.04 8.44
CA SER A 110 1.81 -2.79 8.57
C SER A 110 2.00 -4.26 8.96
N GLY A 111 3.24 -4.71 9.16
CA GLY A 111 3.52 -6.13 9.42
C GLY A 111 3.27 -7.02 8.20
N TYR A 112 3.53 -6.49 7.00
CA TYR A 112 3.30 -7.17 5.71
C TYR A 112 1.82 -7.47 5.47
N ASP A 113 0.94 -6.51 5.75
CA ASP A 113 -0.46 -6.66 5.41
C ASP A 113 -0.63 -6.93 3.91
N SER A 114 -1.38 -8.00 3.62
CA SER A 114 -1.72 -8.48 2.29
C SER A 114 -2.25 -7.40 1.33
N LYS A 115 -2.87 -6.32 1.81
CA LYS A 115 -3.31 -5.19 0.96
C LYS A 115 -2.16 -4.45 0.30
N TYR A 116 -0.98 -4.43 0.92
CA TYR A 116 0.20 -3.72 0.43
C TYR A 116 1.25 -4.66 -0.19
N LEU A 117 1.11 -5.97 -0.02
CA LEU A 117 2.14 -6.96 -0.35
C LEU A 117 2.66 -6.89 -1.78
N ALA A 118 1.81 -6.51 -2.74
CA ALA A 118 2.21 -6.34 -4.13
C ALA A 118 3.36 -5.32 -4.32
N PHE A 119 3.40 -4.25 -3.52
CA PHE A 119 4.50 -3.27 -3.59
C PHE A 119 5.83 -3.87 -3.13
N TYR A 120 5.80 -4.75 -2.13
CA TYR A 120 6.98 -5.51 -1.70
C TYR A 120 7.43 -6.51 -2.76
N GLU A 121 6.49 -7.28 -3.34
CA GLU A 121 6.81 -8.23 -4.41
C GLU A 121 7.42 -7.55 -5.64
N ILE A 122 6.92 -6.37 -6.02
CA ILE A 122 7.53 -5.56 -7.08
C ILE A 122 8.94 -5.12 -6.69
N ASN A 123 9.15 -4.68 -5.44
CA ASN A 123 10.47 -4.24 -4.98
C ASN A 123 11.49 -5.38 -5.03
N GLU A 124 11.12 -6.58 -4.59
CA GLU A 124 11.95 -7.78 -4.72
C GLU A 124 12.28 -8.06 -6.19
N ASP A 125 11.29 -8.07 -7.07
CA ASP A 125 11.53 -8.33 -8.50
C ASP A 125 12.46 -7.30 -9.14
N LEU A 126 12.38 -6.02 -8.75
CA LEU A 126 13.29 -4.98 -9.23
C LEU A 126 14.73 -5.22 -8.76
N GLU A 127 14.93 -5.69 -7.53
CA GLU A 127 16.25 -6.10 -7.05
C GLU A 127 16.78 -7.31 -7.84
N TYR A 128 15.96 -8.35 -8.04
CA TYR A 128 16.36 -9.52 -8.84
C TYR A 128 16.65 -9.19 -10.30
N LEU A 129 15.93 -8.24 -10.91
CA LEU A 129 16.21 -7.76 -12.26
C LEU A 129 17.60 -7.11 -12.34
N LYS A 130 18.04 -6.37 -11.32
CA LYS A 130 19.37 -5.75 -11.28
C LYS A 130 20.51 -6.79 -11.25
N TYR A 131 20.35 -7.88 -10.50
CA TYR A 131 21.42 -8.85 -10.27
C TYR A 131 21.39 -10.06 -11.22
N GLU A 132 20.20 -10.53 -11.58
CA GLU A 132 19.99 -11.80 -12.26
C GLU A 132 19.14 -11.70 -13.54
N ASN A 133 18.69 -10.49 -13.90
CA ASN A 133 17.81 -10.24 -15.05
C ASN A 133 16.61 -11.19 -15.10
N LYS A 134 16.02 -11.46 -13.92
CA LYS A 134 14.85 -12.33 -13.74
C LYS A 134 13.90 -11.72 -12.72
N THR A 135 12.65 -12.15 -12.75
CA THR A 135 11.64 -11.85 -11.73
C THR A 135 11.19 -13.13 -11.02
N ILE A 136 10.73 -12.99 -9.79
CA ILE A 136 10.17 -14.05 -8.95
C ILE A 136 8.64 -14.05 -9.05
N TYR A 137 8.02 -12.88 -8.91
CA TYR A 137 6.57 -12.75 -8.76
C TYR A 137 5.89 -12.30 -10.05
N HIS A 138 6.46 -11.32 -10.75
CA HIS A 138 5.84 -10.65 -11.91
C HIS A 138 6.64 -10.91 -13.19
N SER A 139 6.23 -11.92 -13.96
CA SER A 139 6.91 -12.29 -15.21
C SER A 139 6.85 -11.22 -16.32
N GLY A 140 5.97 -10.22 -16.19
CA GLY A 140 5.84 -9.11 -17.13
C GLY A 140 6.63 -7.85 -16.76
N LEU A 141 7.27 -7.81 -15.59
CA LEU A 141 8.07 -6.67 -15.13
C LEU A 141 9.49 -6.73 -15.72
N THR A 142 9.95 -5.61 -16.27
CA THR A 142 11.30 -5.41 -16.81
C THR A 142 11.87 -4.07 -16.36
N THR A 143 13.17 -3.86 -16.57
CA THR A 143 13.82 -2.57 -16.27
C THR A 143 13.27 -1.41 -17.08
N GLU A 144 12.83 -1.66 -18.32
CA GLU A 144 12.32 -0.64 -19.23
C GLU A 144 10.89 -0.23 -18.91
N ASN A 145 10.07 -1.15 -18.38
CA ASN A 145 8.66 -0.90 -18.07
C ASN A 145 8.38 -0.66 -16.57
N ALA A 146 9.39 -0.72 -15.71
CA ALA A 146 9.24 -0.66 -14.25
C ALA A 146 8.35 0.50 -13.77
N ASN A 147 8.59 1.71 -14.26
CA ASN A 147 7.82 2.88 -13.86
C ASN A 147 6.33 2.80 -14.28
N GLU A 148 6.05 2.30 -15.48
CA GLU A 148 4.67 2.09 -15.95
C GLU A 148 3.99 0.96 -15.17
N PHE A 149 4.73 -0.10 -14.87
CA PHE A 149 4.25 -1.23 -14.08
C PHE A 149 3.86 -0.78 -12.66
N ILE A 150 4.73 -0.04 -11.97
CA ILE A 150 4.45 0.49 -10.63
C ILE A 150 3.26 1.46 -10.67
N PHE A 151 3.20 2.32 -11.69
CA PHE A 151 2.06 3.24 -11.86
C PHE A 151 0.73 2.50 -12.01
N GLU A 152 0.70 1.41 -12.77
CA GLU A 152 -0.50 0.59 -12.92
C GLU A 152 -0.88 -0.11 -11.60
N GLU A 153 0.10 -0.57 -10.82
CA GLU A 153 -0.16 -1.12 -9.48
C GLU A 153 -0.80 -0.07 -8.56
N PHE A 154 -0.34 1.19 -8.60
CA PHE A 154 -0.97 2.28 -7.86
C PHE A 154 -2.44 2.47 -8.24
N ARG A 155 -2.77 2.43 -9.54
CA ARG A 155 -4.15 2.58 -10.03
C ARG A 155 -5.04 1.43 -9.57
N ILE A 156 -4.51 0.21 -9.63
CA ILE A 156 -5.22 -0.99 -9.17
C ILE A 156 -5.47 -0.89 -7.67
N PHE A 157 -4.44 -0.59 -6.88
CA PHE A 157 -4.52 -0.44 -5.42
C PHE A 157 -5.58 0.61 -5.05
N ALA A 158 -5.46 1.83 -5.55
CA ALA A 158 -6.38 2.93 -5.22
C ALA A 158 -7.84 2.56 -5.55
N LEU A 159 -8.07 1.92 -6.69
CA LEU A 159 -9.41 1.49 -7.11
C LEU A 159 -9.97 0.36 -6.24
N MET A 160 -9.13 -0.59 -5.80
CA MET A 160 -9.56 -1.65 -4.88
C MET A 160 -9.93 -1.11 -3.51
N GLU A 161 -9.18 -0.13 -3.00
CA GLU A 161 -9.48 0.59 -1.75
C GLU A 161 -10.78 1.40 -1.86
N ASP A 162 -10.96 2.16 -2.93
CA ASP A 162 -12.18 2.96 -3.16
C ASP A 162 -13.45 2.08 -3.23
N LEU A 163 -13.33 0.91 -3.85
CA LEU A 163 -14.42 -0.06 -3.93
C LEU A 163 -14.61 -0.86 -2.63
N LYS A 164 -13.68 -0.77 -1.68
CA LYS A 164 -13.61 -1.55 -0.45
C LYS A 164 -13.72 -3.05 -0.74
N ILE A 165 -12.91 -3.53 -1.70
CA ILE A 165 -12.93 -4.96 -2.07
C ILE A 165 -12.39 -5.77 -0.88
N PRO A 166 -13.17 -6.73 -0.33
CA PRO A 166 -12.73 -7.56 0.80
C PRO A 166 -11.53 -8.45 0.45
N GLN A 167 -10.72 -8.80 1.45
CA GLN A 167 -9.52 -9.59 1.24
C GLN A 167 -9.81 -10.97 0.62
N GLU A 168 -10.95 -11.60 0.93
CA GLU A 168 -11.30 -12.89 0.33
C GLU A 168 -11.50 -12.80 -1.19
N PHE A 169 -11.93 -11.64 -1.70
CA PHE A 169 -12.02 -11.38 -3.14
C PHE A 169 -10.65 -11.09 -3.75
N ARG A 170 -9.80 -10.32 -3.05
CA ARG A 170 -8.44 -10.00 -3.50
C ARG A 170 -7.57 -11.25 -3.64
N ASN A 171 -7.78 -12.25 -2.80
CA ASN A 171 -7.03 -13.51 -2.81
C ASN A 171 -7.46 -14.50 -3.90
N GLN A 172 -8.45 -14.17 -4.73
CA GLN A 172 -8.94 -15.08 -5.77
C GLN A 172 -7.95 -15.20 -6.93
N CYS A 173 -7.81 -16.41 -7.44
CA CYS A 173 -7.05 -16.70 -8.64
C CYS A 173 -7.99 -16.87 -9.84
N TYR A 174 -7.52 -16.51 -11.02
CA TYR A 174 -8.27 -16.70 -12.26
C TYR A 174 -7.92 -18.03 -12.90
N CYS A 175 -8.91 -18.91 -13.08
CA CYS A 175 -8.70 -20.16 -13.80
C CYS A 175 -8.81 -19.96 -15.32
N GLN A 176 -7.73 -20.22 -16.04
CA GLN A 176 -7.70 -20.06 -17.50
C GLN A 176 -8.55 -21.11 -18.24
N ARG A 177 -8.93 -22.23 -17.59
CA ARG A 177 -9.78 -23.28 -18.18
C ARG A 177 -11.25 -22.96 -18.06
N CYS A 178 -11.77 -22.75 -16.84
CA CYS A 178 -13.19 -22.48 -16.63
C CYS A 178 -13.54 -21.00 -16.64
N LYS A 179 -12.55 -20.10 -16.79
CA LYS A 179 -12.71 -18.64 -16.87
C LYS A 179 -13.44 -18.04 -15.66
N LYS A 180 -13.22 -18.62 -14.47
CA LYS A 180 -13.82 -18.18 -13.21
C LYS A 180 -12.75 -17.81 -12.19
N LEU A 181 -13.04 -16.77 -11.42
CA LEU A 181 -12.34 -16.48 -10.18
C LEU A 181 -12.71 -17.54 -9.14
N ASN A 182 -11.72 -18.02 -8.39
CA ASN A 182 -11.90 -18.95 -7.29
C ASN A 182 -10.71 -18.90 -6.34
N ILE A 183 -10.92 -19.35 -5.11
CA ILE A 183 -9.82 -19.63 -4.20
C ILE A 183 -9.20 -20.98 -4.61
N PRO A 184 -7.89 -21.04 -4.93
CA PRO A 184 -7.26 -22.29 -5.35
C PRO A 184 -7.23 -23.30 -4.19
N VAL A 185 -7.28 -24.58 -4.54
CA VAL A 185 -7.17 -25.70 -3.59
C VAL A 185 -5.90 -26.50 -3.86
N THR A 186 -5.18 -26.82 -2.79
CA THR A 186 -3.99 -27.67 -2.87
C THR A 186 -4.40 -29.12 -3.08
N ARG A 187 -3.87 -29.76 -4.13
CA ARG A 187 -4.04 -31.19 -4.41
C ARG A 187 -2.69 -31.88 -4.48
N ASN A 188 -2.63 -33.10 -3.98
CA ASN A 188 -1.45 -33.95 -4.13
C ASN A 188 -1.52 -34.70 -5.45
N LYS A 189 -0.49 -34.55 -6.29
CA LYS A 189 -0.31 -35.33 -7.51
C LYS A 189 0.84 -36.31 -7.37
N PHE A 190 0.74 -37.39 -8.14
CA PHE A 190 1.76 -38.41 -8.22
C PHE A 190 2.59 -38.21 -9.48
N GLN A 191 3.89 -38.44 -9.37
CA GLN A 191 4.81 -38.50 -10.51
C GLN A 191 5.76 -39.67 -10.35
N LEU A 192 6.34 -40.13 -11.47
CA LEU A 192 7.28 -41.25 -11.50
C LEU A 192 8.68 -40.87 -11.02
N LYS A 193 9.01 -39.57 -10.95
CA LYS A 193 10.30 -39.06 -10.46
C LYS A 193 10.17 -38.60 -9.01
N ARG A 194 11.24 -38.64 -8.23
CA ARG A 194 11.22 -38.12 -6.85
C ARG A 194 11.13 -36.57 -6.87
N PRO A 195 10.36 -35.95 -5.96
CA PRO A 195 9.46 -36.59 -5.00
C PRO A 195 8.23 -37.19 -5.69
N PHE A 196 7.90 -38.46 -5.39
CA PHE A 196 6.81 -39.18 -6.07
C PHE A 196 5.42 -38.58 -5.83
N ARG A 197 5.31 -37.72 -4.81
CA ARG A 197 4.15 -36.88 -4.54
C ARG A 197 4.60 -35.43 -4.50
N TYR A 198 3.81 -34.56 -5.09
CA TYR A 198 4.02 -33.12 -5.02
C TYR A 198 2.67 -32.41 -4.91
N ALA A 199 2.66 -31.30 -4.18
CA ALA A 199 1.49 -30.46 -4.01
C ALA A 199 1.37 -29.49 -5.17
N VAL A 200 0.16 -29.32 -5.70
CA VAL A 200 -0.16 -28.38 -6.78
C VAL A 200 -1.39 -27.57 -6.42
N SER A 201 -1.34 -26.28 -6.71
CA SER A 201 -2.52 -25.41 -6.64
C SER A 201 -3.41 -25.68 -7.85
N THR A 202 -4.68 -25.97 -7.59
CA THR A 202 -5.67 -26.27 -8.63
C THR A 202 -6.92 -25.43 -8.46
N CYS A 203 -7.63 -25.17 -9.55
CA CYS A 203 -8.92 -24.51 -9.51
C CYS A 203 -9.90 -25.31 -8.63
N GLY A 204 -10.50 -24.67 -7.63
CA GLY A 204 -11.50 -25.28 -6.74
C GLY A 204 -12.77 -25.76 -7.47
N ILE A 205 -13.05 -25.24 -8.67
CA ILE A 205 -14.25 -25.54 -9.44
C ILE A 205 -14.02 -26.68 -10.45
N CYS A 206 -12.99 -26.56 -11.30
CA CYS A 206 -12.76 -27.52 -12.40
C CYS A 206 -11.51 -28.39 -12.23
N GLY A 207 -10.74 -28.22 -11.15
CA GLY A 207 -9.52 -28.99 -10.86
C GLY A 207 -8.32 -28.70 -11.79
N SER A 208 -8.40 -27.67 -12.64
CA SER A 208 -7.31 -27.27 -13.54
C SER A 208 -6.15 -26.61 -12.80
N GLU A 209 -4.92 -26.93 -13.19
CA GLU A 209 -3.69 -26.25 -12.72
C GLU A 209 -3.40 -24.94 -13.46
N LYS A 210 -4.10 -24.68 -14.57
CA LYS A 210 -3.96 -23.44 -15.34
C LYS A 210 -4.59 -22.27 -14.60
N LEU A 211 -3.86 -21.72 -13.63
CA LEU A 211 -4.24 -20.58 -12.79
C LEU A 211 -3.35 -19.39 -13.09
N LYS A 212 -3.94 -18.19 -13.09
CA LYS A 212 -3.23 -16.93 -12.90
C LYS A 212 -3.49 -16.43 -11.47
N HIS A 213 -2.46 -15.97 -10.80
CA HIS A 213 -2.50 -15.60 -9.38
C HIS A 213 -2.93 -14.15 -9.18
N SER A 214 -3.35 -13.81 -7.96
CA SER A 214 -3.88 -12.48 -7.60
C SER A 214 -2.85 -11.35 -7.64
N ASN A 215 -1.56 -11.66 -7.70
CA ASN A 215 -0.51 -10.66 -7.88
C ASN A 215 -0.39 -10.16 -9.33
N ASP A 216 -0.91 -10.90 -10.32
CA ASP A 216 -0.95 -10.46 -11.73
C ASP A 216 -1.97 -9.32 -11.93
N HIS A 217 -1.54 -8.21 -12.53
CA HIS A 217 -2.41 -7.05 -12.82
C HIS A 217 -3.67 -7.43 -13.61
N GLU A 218 -3.58 -8.36 -14.57
CA GLU A 218 -4.75 -8.83 -15.35
C GLU A 218 -5.78 -9.49 -14.42
N VAL A 219 -5.32 -10.28 -13.46
CA VAL A 219 -6.20 -10.94 -12.49
C VAL A 219 -6.83 -9.92 -11.55
N LYS A 220 -6.06 -8.94 -11.06
CA LYS A 220 -6.58 -7.85 -10.24
C LYS A 220 -7.69 -7.07 -10.96
N TRP A 221 -7.52 -6.77 -12.24
CA TRP A 221 -8.57 -6.15 -13.06
C TRP A 221 -9.80 -7.04 -13.24
N ILE A 222 -9.64 -8.35 -13.41
CA ILE A 222 -10.78 -9.29 -13.45
C ILE A 222 -11.53 -9.26 -12.11
N ILE A 223 -10.83 -9.27 -10.97
CA ILE A 223 -11.43 -9.15 -9.62
C ILE A 223 -12.24 -7.86 -9.50
N ILE A 224 -11.64 -6.72 -9.85
CA ILE A 224 -12.31 -5.42 -9.81
C ILE A 224 -13.59 -5.43 -10.64
N ASN A 225 -13.54 -5.95 -11.86
CA ASN A 225 -14.68 -5.96 -12.78
C ASN A 225 -15.80 -6.89 -12.30
N GLU A 226 -15.48 -8.08 -11.80
CA GLU A 226 -16.47 -9.00 -11.25
C GLU A 226 -17.11 -8.46 -9.97
N TYR A 227 -16.32 -7.82 -9.09
CA TYR A 227 -16.83 -7.17 -7.88
C TYR A 227 -17.78 -6.00 -8.19
N LYS A 228 -17.48 -5.20 -9.23
CA LYS A 228 -18.40 -4.14 -9.68
C LYS A 228 -19.74 -4.72 -10.17
N LYS A 229 -19.71 -5.83 -10.93
CA LYS A 229 -20.93 -6.49 -11.43
C LYS A 229 -21.79 -7.07 -10.30
N SER A 230 -21.17 -7.69 -9.29
CA SER A 230 -21.91 -8.25 -8.15
C SER A 230 -22.62 -7.18 -7.32
N ARG A 231 -22.04 -5.98 -7.21
CA ARG A 231 -22.68 -4.83 -6.53
C ARG A 231 -23.81 -4.17 -7.31
N LEU A 232 -23.80 -4.27 -8.65
CA LEU A 232 -24.89 -3.74 -9.49
C LEU A 232 -26.09 -4.68 -9.60
N SER A 233 -25.93 -5.93 -9.19
CA SER A 233 -26.96 -6.97 -9.22
C SER A 233 -27.57 -7.28 -7.85
N ALA A 234 -27.13 -6.57 -6.80
CA ALA A 234 -27.64 -6.62 -5.44
C ALA A 234 -28.45 -5.35 -5.13
#